data_AF-A0A1Y4EPA6-F1
#
_entry.id   AF-A0A1Y4EPA6-F1
#
_cell.length_a   1.000
_cell.length_b   1.000
_cell.length_c   1.000
_cell.angle_alpha   90.00
_cell.angle_beta   90.00
_cell.angle_gamma   90.00
#
_symmetry.space_group_name_H-M   'P 1'
#
loop_
_entity.id
_entity.type
_entity.pdbx_description
1 polymer ?
#
loop_
_entity_poly.entity_id
_entity_poly.type
_entity_poly.pdbx_seq_one_letter_code
_entity_poly.pdbx_strand_id
1 'polypeptide(L)'
;MQQTDQTKKQQKRIPQITTRLEQIDKVLNKLYEDNALGTIPQDRYEQMSQKYSEEYYTLKTELATLQEQLSAYENAGGRAQKFLKLTERYAAFTDLTPAILNEFISRIEVHERDKKRAKQAVQHIGIYFNYIGRFENEVTQLAEPTEQEVRQMREEIEEAQKEKSRAYHRQYSREYRARNLEKQREYDRMKAREYRARRKAQAAAAAPAQ
;
A
#
# COMPACT_ATOMS: atom_id res chain seq x y z
N MET A 1 7.54 -5.57 35.11
CA MET A 1 6.16 -5.33 35.63
C MET A 1 5.98 -3.91 36.16
N GLN A 2 6.85 -3.37 37.03
CA GLN A 2 6.65 -2.04 37.63
C GLN A 2 6.63 -0.86 36.62
N GLN A 3 7.54 -0.85 35.63
CA GLN A 3 7.60 0.23 34.62
C GLN A 3 6.33 0.31 33.74
N THR A 4 5.73 -0.85 33.43
CA THR A 4 4.50 -0.92 32.61
C THR A 4 3.25 -0.44 33.35
N ASP A 5 3.23 -0.55 34.68
CA ASP A 5 2.11 -0.06 35.48
C ASP A 5 2.20 1.45 35.75
N GLN A 6 3.42 1.98 35.87
CA GLN A 6 3.64 3.44 35.94
C GLN A 6 3.23 4.12 34.63
N THR A 7 3.66 3.62 33.48
CA THR A 7 3.27 4.16 32.16
C THR A 7 1.75 4.11 31.94
N LYS A 8 1.07 3.03 32.35
CA LYS A 8 -0.40 2.96 32.34
C LYS A 8 -1.05 4.02 33.22
N LYS A 9 -0.51 4.28 34.42
CA LYS A 9 -1.01 5.35 35.31
C LYS A 9 -0.84 6.73 34.68
N GLN A 10 0.32 7.00 34.07
CA GLN A 10 0.58 8.23 33.33
C GLN A 10 -0.38 8.42 32.16
N GLN A 11 -0.63 7.37 31.36
CA GLN A 11 -1.61 7.40 30.27
C GLN A 11 -3.04 7.70 30.74
N LYS A 12 -3.44 7.20 31.92
CA LYS A 12 -4.75 7.53 32.53
C LYS A 12 -4.78 8.93 33.14
N ARG A 13 -3.64 9.49 33.54
CA ARG A 13 -3.53 10.81 34.16
C ARG A 13 -3.68 11.93 33.13
N ILE A 14 -3.15 11.75 31.91
CA ILE A 14 -3.27 12.72 30.80
C ILE A 14 -4.73 13.17 30.55
N PRO A 15 -5.71 12.28 30.31
CA PRO A 15 -7.09 12.70 30.06
C PRO A 15 -7.73 13.40 31.27
N GLN A 16 -7.33 13.05 32.50
CA GLN A 16 -7.82 13.74 33.71
C GLN A 16 -7.31 15.19 33.76
N ILE A 17 -6.02 15.39 33.45
CA ILE A 17 -5.42 16.73 33.41
C ILE A 17 -6.05 17.55 32.28
N THR A 18 -6.24 16.99 31.08
CA THR A 18 -6.86 17.73 29.97
C THR A 18 -8.28 18.16 30.31
N THR A 19 -9.10 17.28 30.88
CA THR A 19 -10.46 17.66 31.32
C THR A 19 -10.42 18.73 32.42
N ARG A 20 -9.45 18.67 33.34
CA ARG A 20 -9.31 19.69 34.38
C ARG A 20 -8.88 21.05 33.80
N LEU A 21 -7.97 21.06 32.83
CA LEU A 21 -7.57 22.28 32.11
C LEU A 21 -8.77 22.93 31.40
N GLU A 22 -9.60 22.15 30.71
CA GLU A 22 -10.83 22.65 30.07
C GLU A 22 -11.83 23.22 31.09
N GLN A 23 -11.94 22.63 32.28
CA GLN A 23 -12.76 23.16 33.36
C GLN A 23 -12.22 24.50 33.87
N ILE A 24 -10.90 24.60 34.06
CA ILE A 24 -10.24 25.84 34.50
C ILE A 24 -10.46 26.95 33.48
N ASP A 25 -10.30 26.67 32.18
CA ASP A 25 -10.54 27.66 31.12
C ASP A 25 -11.98 28.18 31.14
N LYS A 26 -12.98 27.30 31.32
CA LYS A 26 -14.39 27.71 31.46
C LYS A 26 -14.62 28.61 32.68
N VAL A 27 -14.02 28.26 33.81
CA VAL A 27 -14.16 29.04 35.05
C VAL A 27 -13.47 30.39 34.92
N LEU A 28 -12.27 30.44 34.33
CA LEU A 28 -11.55 31.69 34.07
C LEU A 28 -12.36 32.61 33.16
N ASN A 29 -12.87 32.10 32.03
CA ASN A 29 -13.68 32.92 31.10
C ASN A 29 -14.89 33.55 31.81
N LYS A 30 -15.61 32.75 32.61
CA LYS A 30 -16.75 33.27 33.39
C LYS A 30 -16.32 34.29 34.44
N LEU A 31 -15.19 34.06 35.13
CA LEU A 31 -14.63 34.99 36.11
C LEU A 31 -14.27 36.34 35.47
N TYR A 32 -13.75 36.34 34.24
CA TYR A 32 -13.50 37.55 33.46
C TYR A 32 -14.79 38.28 33.09
N GLU A 33 -15.83 37.56 32.64
CA GLU A 33 -17.14 38.13 32.32
C GLU A 33 -17.78 38.79 33.54
N ASP A 34 -17.78 38.10 34.69
CA ASP A 34 -18.32 38.59 35.95
C ASP A 34 -17.56 39.84 36.44
N ASN A 35 -16.24 39.89 36.27
CA ASN A 35 -15.45 41.09 36.57
C ASN A 35 -15.83 42.27 35.66
N ALA A 36 -15.99 42.02 34.36
CA ALA A 36 -16.33 43.06 33.38
C ALA A 36 -17.74 43.65 33.63
N LEU A 37 -18.67 42.84 34.13
CA LEU A 37 -20.01 43.25 34.55
C LEU A 37 -20.05 43.92 35.93
N GLY A 38 -18.92 43.96 36.65
CA GLY A 38 -18.81 44.54 37.99
C GLY A 38 -19.54 43.74 39.07
N THR A 39 -19.88 42.48 38.83
CA THR A 39 -20.57 41.63 39.80
C THR A 39 -19.64 41.15 40.92
N ILE A 40 -18.32 41.22 40.71
CA ILE A 40 -17.30 40.85 41.68
C ILE A 40 -16.35 42.03 41.98
N PRO A 41 -15.91 42.20 43.24
CA PRO A 41 -14.85 43.14 43.58
C PRO A 41 -13.51 42.73 42.95
N GLN A 42 -12.74 43.73 42.52
CA GLN A 42 -11.43 43.54 41.86
C GLN A 42 -10.46 42.69 42.70
N ASP A 43 -10.36 42.92 44.01
CA ASP A 43 -9.49 42.15 44.91
C ASP A 43 -9.81 40.64 44.89
N ARG A 44 -11.09 40.29 44.78
CA ARG A 44 -11.53 38.89 44.75
C ARG A 44 -11.25 38.26 43.39
N TYR A 45 -11.40 39.03 42.31
CA TYR A 45 -11.01 38.61 40.97
C TYR A 45 -9.52 38.29 40.89
N GLU A 46 -8.64 39.15 41.42
CA GLU A 46 -7.20 38.94 41.42
C GLU A 46 -6.80 37.67 42.18
N GLN A 47 -7.36 37.46 43.37
CA GLN A 47 -7.09 36.25 44.15
C GLN A 47 -7.55 34.96 43.45
N MET A 48 -8.72 34.95 42.82
CA MET A 48 -9.25 33.75 42.16
C MET A 48 -8.52 33.49 40.83
N SER A 49 -8.30 34.53 40.03
CA SER A 49 -7.58 34.43 38.75
C SER A 49 -6.14 33.94 38.95
N GLN A 50 -5.46 34.41 39.99
CA GLN A 50 -4.11 33.93 40.33
C GLN A 50 -4.12 32.44 40.67
N LYS A 51 -5.01 31.98 41.56
CA LYS A 51 -5.09 30.55 41.95
C LYS A 51 -5.35 29.64 40.77
N TYR A 52 -6.29 29.99 39.90
CA TYR A 52 -6.60 29.19 38.71
C TYR A 52 -5.49 29.25 37.67
N SER A 53 -4.79 30.38 37.54
CA SER A 53 -3.63 30.49 36.64
C SER A 53 -2.47 29.63 37.13
N GLU A 54 -2.18 29.64 38.43
CA GLU A 54 -1.17 28.76 39.03
C GLU A 54 -1.52 27.27 38.82
N GLU A 55 -2.77 26.88 39.06
CA GLU A 55 -3.25 25.53 38.77
C GLU A 55 -3.12 25.18 37.27
N TYR A 56 -3.46 26.12 36.38
CA TYR A 56 -3.35 25.92 34.94
C TYR A 56 -1.91 25.65 34.49
N TYR A 57 -0.95 26.49 34.90
CA TYR A 57 0.44 26.34 34.48
C TYR A 57 1.11 25.11 35.11
N THR A 58 0.77 24.77 36.36
CA THR A 58 1.26 23.54 37.01
C THR A 58 0.74 22.29 36.31
N LEU A 59 -0.55 22.24 35.98
CA LEU A 59 -1.13 21.13 35.22
C LEU A 59 -0.59 21.04 33.79
N LYS A 60 -0.35 22.18 33.13
CA LYS A 60 0.21 22.23 31.78
C LYS A 60 1.65 21.74 31.74
N THR A 61 2.46 22.08 32.74
CA THR A 61 3.83 21.55 32.88
C THR A 61 3.82 20.06 33.24
N GLU A 62 2.95 19.61 34.16
CA GLU A 62 2.76 18.18 34.44
C GLU A 62 2.40 17.42 33.15
N LEU A 63 1.47 17.92 32.35
CA LEU A 63 1.07 17.30 31.08
C LEU A 63 2.25 17.18 30.12
N ALA A 64 3.02 18.25 29.92
CA ALA A 64 4.18 18.24 29.03
C ALA A 64 5.23 17.20 29.49
N THR A 65 5.56 17.17 30.78
CA THR A 65 6.52 16.21 31.34
C THR A 65 6.04 14.76 31.22
N LEU A 66 4.75 14.50 31.43
CA LEU A 66 4.17 13.16 31.26
C LEU A 66 4.21 12.70 29.81
N GLN A 67 3.94 13.60 28.86
CA GLN A 67 4.05 13.29 27.43
C GLN A 67 5.49 13.00 27.02
N GLU A 68 6.46 13.77 27.53
CA GLU A 68 7.88 13.55 27.28
C GLU A 68 8.38 12.23 27.88
N GLN A 69 7.96 11.90 29.10
CA GLN A 69 8.31 10.62 29.72
C GLN A 69 7.74 9.42 28.95
N LEU A 70 6.50 9.53 28.45
CA LEU A 70 5.90 8.48 27.61
C LEU A 70 6.63 8.34 26.28
N SER A 71 6.98 9.46 25.63
CA SER A 71 7.72 9.40 24.36
C SER A 71 9.13 8.84 24.55
N ALA A 72 9.82 9.23 25.63
CA ALA A 72 11.11 8.70 26.01
C ALA A 72 11.04 7.19 26.29
N TYR A 73 10.01 6.72 27.01
CA TYR A 73 9.80 5.28 27.24
C TYR A 73 9.56 4.50 25.94
N GLU A 74 8.77 5.06 25.02
CA GLU A 74 8.52 4.43 23.73
C GLU A 74 9.79 4.34 22.88
N ASN A 75 10.62 5.38 22.90
CA ASN A 75 11.89 5.42 22.18
C ASN A 75 12.97 4.53 22.84
N ALA A 76 13.00 4.41 24.18
CA ALA A 76 13.98 3.65 24.94
C ALA A 76 13.75 2.11 24.94
N GLY A 77 12.94 1.58 24.02
CA GLY A 77 12.67 0.15 23.88
C GLY A 77 11.29 -0.31 24.34
N GLY A 78 10.44 0.60 24.83
CA GLY A 78 9.03 0.30 25.10
C GLY A 78 8.27 -0.18 23.86
N ARG A 79 8.63 0.32 22.67
CA ARG A 79 8.12 -0.17 21.39
C ARG A 79 8.52 -1.62 21.10
N ALA A 80 9.79 -1.98 21.29
CA ALA A 80 10.27 -3.34 21.08
C ALA A 80 9.57 -4.34 22.02
N GLN A 81 9.36 -3.96 23.29
CA GLN A 81 8.60 -4.80 24.23
C GLN A 81 7.13 -4.99 23.83
N LYS A 82 6.47 -3.95 23.29
CA LYS A 82 5.10 -4.06 22.76
C LYS A 82 5.05 -4.99 21.56
N PHE A 83 6.03 -4.89 20.66
CA PHE A 83 6.15 -5.77 19.50
C PHE A 83 6.36 -7.23 19.90
N LEU A 84 7.27 -7.52 20.84
CA LEU A 84 7.50 -8.88 21.33
C LEU A 84 6.21 -9.49 21.91
N LYS A 85 5.47 -8.75 22.73
CA LYS A 85 4.16 -9.23 23.24
C LYS A 85 3.14 -9.50 22.14
N LEU A 86 3.16 -8.70 21.07
CA LEU A 86 2.32 -8.93 19.91
C LEU A 86 2.74 -10.23 19.19
N THR A 87 4.04 -10.43 18.99
CA THR A 87 4.56 -11.67 18.40
C THR A 87 4.22 -12.90 19.24
N GLU A 88 4.35 -12.83 20.56
CA GLU A 88 4.02 -13.93 21.48
C GLU A 88 2.53 -14.28 21.44
N ARG A 89 1.65 -13.26 21.41
CA ARG A 89 0.20 -13.46 21.34
C ARG A 89 -0.24 -14.19 20.08
N TYR A 90 0.46 -13.96 18.98
CA TYR A 90 0.17 -14.54 17.67
C TYR A 90 1.29 -15.49 17.21
N ALA A 91 2.05 -16.11 18.12
CA ALA A 91 3.12 -17.02 17.73
C ALA A 91 2.59 -18.34 17.13
N ALA A 92 1.32 -18.69 17.39
CA ALA A 92 0.71 -19.96 16.99
C ALA A 92 -0.69 -19.76 16.39
N PHE A 93 -0.85 -18.85 15.40
CA PHE A 93 -2.11 -18.81 14.64
C PHE A 93 -2.11 -19.90 13.55
N THR A 94 -3.24 -20.58 13.41
CA THR A 94 -3.51 -21.51 12.30
C THR A 94 -3.94 -20.75 11.05
N ASP A 95 -4.73 -19.68 11.23
CA ASP A 95 -5.31 -18.89 10.14
C ASP A 95 -4.90 -17.42 10.24
N LEU A 96 -4.42 -16.87 9.12
CA LEU A 96 -4.07 -15.47 8.99
C LEU A 96 -5.34 -14.64 8.77
N THR A 97 -5.78 -13.92 9.79
CA THR A 97 -6.96 -13.05 9.70
C THR A 97 -6.59 -11.59 9.41
N PRO A 98 -7.47 -10.82 8.74
CA PRO A 98 -7.24 -9.38 8.52
C PRO A 98 -7.05 -8.59 9.82
N ALA A 99 -7.68 -9.02 10.92
CA ALA A 99 -7.51 -8.41 12.23
C ALA A 99 -6.06 -8.50 12.72
N ILE A 100 -5.44 -9.68 12.58
CA ILE A 100 -4.02 -9.90 12.92
C ILE A 100 -3.13 -9.00 12.04
N LEU A 101 -3.38 -8.94 10.74
CA LEU A 101 -2.60 -8.10 9.82
C LEU A 101 -2.68 -6.61 10.19
N ASN A 102 -3.86 -6.10 10.52
CA ASN A 102 -4.04 -4.71 10.93
C ASN A 102 -3.37 -4.40 12.28
N GLU A 103 -3.29 -5.38 13.17
CA GLU A 103 -2.55 -5.23 14.43
C GLU A 103 -1.03 -5.22 14.22
N PHE A 104 -0.52 -5.93 13.22
CA PHE A 104 0.92 -6.01 12.93
C PHE A 104 1.42 -4.92 11.98
N ILE A 105 0.65 -4.56 10.97
CA ILE A 105 1.07 -3.68 9.88
C ILE A 105 0.52 -2.28 10.14
N SER A 106 1.41 -1.30 10.21
CA SER A 106 1.07 0.12 10.29
C SER A 106 0.61 0.65 8.94
N ARG A 107 1.40 0.38 7.89
CA ARG A 107 1.13 0.82 6.53
C ARG A 107 1.87 -0.04 5.52
N ILE A 108 1.36 -0.05 4.30
CA ILE A 108 1.99 -0.69 3.14
C ILE A 108 2.25 0.40 2.10
N GLU A 109 3.52 0.64 1.79
CA GLU A 109 3.96 1.54 0.73
C GLU A 109 4.08 0.75 -0.57
N VAL A 110 3.32 1.18 -1.57
CA VAL A 110 3.30 0.53 -2.88
C VAL A 110 3.93 1.51 -3.88
N HIS A 111 5.11 1.17 -4.37
CA HIS A 111 5.88 2.03 -5.27
C HIS A 111 5.32 1.98 -6.71
N GLU A 112 5.80 2.89 -7.56
CA GLU A 112 5.40 2.92 -8.97
C GLU A 112 5.76 1.61 -9.67
N ARG A 113 4.88 1.17 -10.59
CA ARG A 113 5.12 -0.01 -11.41
C ARG A 113 6.16 0.28 -12.47
N ASP A 114 6.95 -0.73 -12.82
CA ASP A 114 7.95 -0.64 -13.88
C ASP A 114 7.39 -0.29 -15.27
N LYS A 115 6.22 -0.82 -15.60
CA LYS A 115 5.54 -0.58 -16.88
C LYS A 115 4.14 -0.06 -16.62
N LYS A 116 3.87 1.18 -17.04
CA LYS A 116 2.54 1.81 -16.92
C LYS A 116 1.49 0.99 -17.67
N ARG A 117 0.33 0.77 -17.03
CA ARG A 117 -0.84 0.01 -17.55
C ARG A 117 -0.60 -1.47 -17.88
N ALA A 118 0.57 -2.03 -17.58
CA ALA A 118 0.80 -3.46 -17.73
C ALA A 118 -0.01 -4.26 -16.70
N LYS A 119 -0.68 -5.32 -17.14
CA LYS A 119 -1.47 -6.22 -16.27
C LYS A 119 -0.57 -7.11 -15.40
N GLN A 120 0.64 -7.40 -15.89
CA GLN A 120 1.70 -8.12 -15.19
C GLN A 120 2.95 -7.26 -15.27
N ALA A 121 3.42 -6.77 -14.13
CA ALA A 121 4.65 -5.99 -14.01
C ALA A 121 5.19 -6.20 -12.59
N VAL A 122 6.52 -6.14 -12.47
CA VAL A 122 7.17 -6.14 -11.17
C VAL A 122 6.86 -4.80 -10.48
N GLN A 123 6.64 -4.86 -9.17
CA GLN A 123 6.28 -3.71 -8.35
C GLN A 123 6.91 -3.88 -6.97
N HIS A 124 7.58 -2.82 -6.50
CA HIS A 124 8.18 -2.81 -5.17
C HIS A 124 7.13 -2.47 -4.11
N ILE A 125 7.13 -3.22 -3.01
CA ILE A 125 6.22 -3.05 -1.87
C ILE A 125 7.06 -2.97 -0.60
N GLY A 126 6.92 -1.88 0.15
CA GLY A 126 7.49 -1.71 1.49
C GLY A 126 6.42 -1.94 2.55
N ILE A 127 6.66 -2.85 3.48
CA ILE A 127 5.74 -3.12 4.60
C ILE A 127 6.32 -2.52 5.88
N TYR A 128 5.52 -1.70 6.56
CA TYR A 128 5.89 -1.08 7.83
C TYR A 128 5.10 -1.71 8.96
N PHE A 129 5.79 -2.23 9.95
CA PHE A 129 5.19 -2.87 11.11
C PHE A 129 4.93 -1.87 12.23
N ASN A 130 3.88 -2.13 12.99
CA ASN A 130 3.58 -1.41 14.21
C ASN A 130 4.74 -1.57 15.20
N TYR A 131 5.07 -0.48 15.90
CA TYR A 131 6.13 -0.36 16.91
C TYR A 131 7.58 -0.43 16.42
N ILE A 132 7.91 -1.17 15.37
CA ILE A 132 9.30 -1.32 14.88
C ILE A 132 9.59 -0.61 13.56
N GLY A 133 8.58 -0.14 12.82
CA GLY A 133 8.76 0.59 11.56
C GLY A 133 9.10 -0.33 10.40
N ARG A 134 10.00 0.10 9.50
CA ARG A 134 10.45 -0.74 8.38
C ARG A 134 11.30 -1.88 8.97
N PHE A 135 10.82 -3.10 8.79
CA PHE A 135 11.54 -4.27 9.27
C PHE A 135 12.47 -4.77 8.16
N GLU A 136 13.77 -4.58 8.36
CA GLU A 136 14.83 -5.10 7.50
C GLU A 136 15.54 -6.21 8.27
N ASN A 137 15.15 -7.45 8.02
CA ASN A 137 15.78 -8.68 8.50
C ASN A 137 16.56 -9.38 7.37
N GLU A 138 17.56 -10.19 7.70
CA GLU A 138 18.31 -11.02 6.73
C GLU A 138 17.38 -11.90 5.88
N VAL A 139 16.28 -12.41 6.47
CA VAL A 139 15.24 -13.18 5.75
C VAL A 139 14.47 -12.32 4.75
N THR A 140 14.21 -11.05 5.06
CA THR A 140 13.59 -10.10 4.12
C THR A 140 14.57 -9.60 3.07
N GLN A 141 15.88 -9.51 3.36
CA GLN A 141 16.91 -9.23 2.37
C GLN A 141 17.08 -10.37 1.36
N LEU A 142 16.89 -11.63 1.81
CA LEU A 142 16.81 -12.80 0.94
C LEU A 142 15.50 -12.86 0.14
N ALA A 143 14.45 -12.16 0.60
CA ALA A 143 13.15 -12.12 -0.06
C ALA A 143 12.98 -10.91 -1.00
N GLU A 144 13.79 -9.86 -0.84
CA GLU A 144 13.93 -8.80 -1.83
C GLU A 144 14.56 -9.44 -3.08
N PRO A 145 13.82 -9.59 -4.18
CA PRO A 145 14.34 -10.30 -5.34
C PRO A 145 15.58 -9.57 -5.82
N THR A 146 16.66 -10.32 -6.02
CA THR A 146 17.93 -9.77 -6.52
C THR A 146 17.66 -9.07 -7.85
N GLU A 147 18.42 -8.04 -8.21
CA GLU A 147 18.24 -7.37 -9.51
C GLU A 147 18.23 -8.34 -10.69
N GLN A 148 18.96 -9.46 -10.58
CA GLN A 148 18.99 -10.53 -11.57
C GLN A 148 17.67 -11.30 -11.65
N GLU A 149 17.04 -11.62 -10.51
CA GLU A 149 15.74 -12.29 -10.45
C GLU A 149 14.63 -11.37 -10.96
N VAL A 150 14.70 -10.07 -10.64
CA VAL A 150 13.80 -9.06 -11.19
C VAL A 150 13.92 -8.99 -12.72
N ARG A 151 15.13 -9.12 -13.27
CA ARG A 151 15.34 -9.17 -14.73
C ARG A 151 14.76 -10.44 -15.34
N GLN A 152 14.99 -11.60 -14.73
CA GLN A 152 14.43 -12.88 -15.19
C GLN A 152 12.89 -12.84 -15.20
N MET A 153 12.26 -12.39 -14.11
CA MET A 153 10.80 -12.22 -14.05
C MET A 153 10.27 -11.30 -15.16
N ARG A 154 11.00 -10.22 -15.50
CA ARG A 154 10.62 -9.34 -16.61
C ARG A 154 10.71 -10.04 -17.96
N GLU A 155 11.77 -10.80 -18.19
CA GLU A 155 11.97 -11.56 -19.41
C GLU A 155 10.90 -12.63 -19.59
N GLU A 156 10.56 -13.37 -18.53
CA GLU A 156 9.48 -14.36 -18.54
C GLU A 156 8.12 -13.73 -18.87
N ILE A 157 7.79 -12.59 -18.25
CA ILE A 157 6.55 -11.86 -18.55
C ILE A 157 6.53 -11.42 -20.01
N GLU A 158 7.65 -10.92 -20.54
CA GLU A 158 7.76 -10.48 -21.92
C GLU A 158 7.66 -11.65 -22.92
N GLU A 159 8.32 -12.77 -22.64
CA GLU A 159 8.26 -13.97 -23.46
C GLU A 159 6.86 -14.58 -23.44
N ALA A 160 6.19 -14.62 -22.28
CA ALA A 160 4.81 -15.07 -22.18
C ALA A 160 3.85 -14.18 -22.99
N GLN A 161 4.08 -12.87 -23.04
CA GLN A 161 3.32 -11.96 -23.90
C GLN A 161 3.60 -12.19 -25.39
N LYS A 162 4.87 -12.36 -25.76
CA LYS A 162 5.28 -12.69 -27.14
C LYS A 162 4.68 -14.03 -27.57
N GLU A 163 4.69 -15.04 -26.72
CA GLU A 163 4.17 -16.37 -27.03
C GLU A 163 2.64 -16.38 -27.12
N LYS A 164 1.93 -15.64 -26.26
CA LYS A 164 0.48 -15.39 -26.43
C LYS A 164 0.18 -14.74 -27.78
N SER A 165 0.95 -13.72 -28.17
CA SER A 165 0.81 -13.07 -29.48
C SER A 165 1.11 -14.02 -30.64
N ARG A 166 2.18 -14.82 -30.55
CA ARG A 166 2.54 -15.83 -31.55
C ARG A 166 1.45 -16.90 -31.67
N ALA A 167 0.95 -17.41 -30.54
CA ALA A 167 -0.13 -18.39 -30.51
C ALA A 167 -1.41 -17.85 -31.17
N TYR A 168 -1.77 -16.60 -30.84
CA TYR A 168 -2.88 -15.89 -31.48
C TYR A 168 -2.67 -15.80 -33.01
N HIS A 169 -1.49 -15.37 -33.47
CA HIS A 169 -1.21 -15.29 -34.91
C HIS A 169 -1.20 -16.67 -35.60
N ARG A 170 -0.70 -17.72 -34.93
CA ARG A 170 -0.74 -19.11 -35.43
C ARG A 170 -2.19 -19.56 -35.60
N GLN A 171 -3.06 -19.32 -34.62
CA GLN A 171 -4.48 -19.67 -34.70
C GLN A 171 -5.20 -18.85 -35.77
N TYR A 172 -5.04 -17.53 -35.75
CA TYR A 172 -5.60 -16.63 -36.75
C TYR A 172 -5.21 -17.03 -38.18
N SER A 173 -3.93 -17.34 -38.42
CA SER A 173 -3.45 -17.79 -39.73
C SER A 173 -4.08 -19.13 -40.14
N ARG A 174 -4.23 -20.08 -39.22
CA ARG A 174 -4.91 -21.35 -39.48
C ARG A 174 -6.37 -21.14 -39.88
N GLU A 175 -7.11 -20.33 -39.12
CA GLU A 175 -8.51 -20.00 -39.40
C GLU A 175 -8.67 -19.26 -40.72
N TYR A 176 -7.82 -18.28 -40.98
CA TYR A 176 -7.82 -17.53 -42.24
C TYR A 176 -7.56 -18.43 -43.45
N ARG A 177 -6.57 -19.33 -43.35
CA ARG A 177 -6.28 -20.33 -44.39
C ARG A 177 -7.46 -21.28 -44.60
N ALA A 178 -8.08 -21.75 -43.51
CA ALA A 178 -9.25 -22.64 -43.60
C ALA A 178 -10.45 -21.96 -44.26
N ARG A 179 -10.77 -20.72 -43.88
CA ARG A 179 -11.87 -19.94 -44.46
C ARG A 179 -11.66 -19.59 -45.93
N ASN A 180 -10.41 -19.39 -46.36
CA ASN A 180 -10.08 -19.06 -47.74
C ASN A 180 -9.64 -20.27 -48.59
N LEU A 181 -9.69 -21.48 -48.04
CA LEU A 181 -9.23 -22.69 -48.72
C LEU A 181 -10.00 -22.96 -50.02
N GLU A 182 -11.31 -22.75 -50.02
CA GLU A 182 -12.14 -22.93 -51.23
C GLU A 182 -11.82 -21.90 -52.30
N LYS A 183 -11.71 -20.62 -51.93
CA LYS A 183 -11.29 -19.55 -52.85
C LYS A 183 -9.92 -19.84 -53.44
N GLN A 184 -8.99 -20.35 -52.64
CA GLN A 184 -7.67 -20.74 -53.10
C GLN A 184 -7.73 -21.95 -54.05
N ARG A 185 -8.52 -22.96 -53.73
CA ARG A 185 -8.75 -24.12 -54.62
C ARG A 185 -9.43 -23.73 -55.93
N GLU A 186 -10.38 -22.81 -55.91
CA GLU A 186 -11.02 -22.29 -57.11
C GLU A 186 -10.05 -21.49 -57.96
N TYR A 187 -9.24 -20.63 -57.33
CA TYR A 187 -8.15 -19.91 -58.00
C TYR A 187 -7.18 -20.89 -58.68
N ASP A 188 -6.75 -21.94 -57.98
CA ASP A 188 -5.86 -22.97 -58.53
C ASP A 188 -6.52 -23.75 -59.68
N ARG A 189 -7.81 -24.09 -59.56
CA ARG A 189 -8.60 -24.73 -60.64
C ARG A 189 -8.67 -23.84 -61.87
N MET A 190 -8.95 -22.54 -61.68
CA MET A 190 -9.02 -21.55 -62.76
C MET A 190 -7.66 -21.40 -63.45
N LYS A 191 -6.59 -21.19 -62.69
CA LYS A 191 -5.22 -21.12 -63.24
C LYS A 191 -4.82 -22.39 -63.98
N ALA A 192 -5.17 -23.57 -63.46
CA ALA A 192 -4.89 -24.83 -64.13
C ALA A 192 -5.64 -24.96 -65.47
N ARG A 193 -6.90 -24.48 -65.54
CA ARG A 193 -7.67 -24.41 -66.78
C ARG A 193 -7.02 -23.46 -67.78
N GLU A 194 -6.66 -22.25 -67.36
CA GLU A 194 -5.96 -21.27 -68.20
C GLU A 194 -4.63 -21.82 -68.72
N TYR A 195 -3.83 -22.46 -67.86
CA TYR A 195 -2.57 -23.08 -68.25
C TYR A 195 -2.77 -24.18 -69.30
N ARG A 196 -3.75 -25.07 -69.10
CA ARG A 196 -4.09 -26.15 -70.05
C ARG A 196 -4.58 -25.57 -71.38
N ALA A 197 -5.44 -24.56 -71.36
CA ALA A 197 -5.92 -23.88 -72.56
C ALA A 197 -4.77 -23.23 -73.33
N ARG A 198 -3.86 -22.52 -72.64
CA ARG A 198 -2.67 -21.91 -73.23
C ARG A 198 -1.75 -22.95 -73.87
N ARG A 199 -1.49 -24.08 -73.20
CA ARG A 199 -0.69 -25.18 -73.78
C ARG A 199 -1.38 -25.81 -75.00
N LYS A 200 -2.69 -26.01 -74.96
CA LYS A 200 -3.46 -26.56 -76.10
C LYS A 200 -3.44 -25.61 -77.30
N ALA A 201 -3.62 -24.31 -77.07
CA ALA A 201 -3.54 -23.30 -78.12
C ALA A 201 -2.14 -23.21 -78.74
N GLN A 202 -1.09 -23.28 -77.91
CA GLN A 202 0.30 -23.36 -78.39
C GLN A 202 0.56 -24.61 -79.23
N ALA A 203 0.03 -25.78 -78.83
CA ALA A 203 0.17 -27.02 -79.60
C ALA A 203 -0.61 -26.96 -80.93
N ALA A 204 -1.81 -26.37 -80.94
CA ALA A 204 -2.60 -26.18 -82.15
C ALA A 204 -1.93 -25.19 -83.14
N ALA A 205 -1.30 -24.13 -82.64
CA ALA A 205 -0.55 -23.18 -83.46
C ALA A 205 0.78 -23.76 -84.02
N ALA A 206 1.30 -24.81 -83.39
CA ALA A 206 2.51 -25.52 -83.83
C ALA A 206 2.22 -26.75 -84.72
N ALA A 207 0.95 -27.10 -84.93
CA ALA A 207 0.56 -28.17 -85.85
C ALA A 207 0.62 -27.66 -87.30
N PRO A 208 1.28 -28.36 -88.24
CA PRO A 208 1.39 -27.92 -89.61
C PRO A 208 0.02 -27.98 -90.30
N ALA A 209 -0.39 -26.87 -90.92
CA ALA A 209 -1.60 -26.80 -91.73
C ALA A 209 -1.43 -27.70 -92.96
N GLN A 210 -2.33 -28.68 -93.11
CA GLN A 210 -2.46 -29.50 -94.31
C GLN A 210 -3.27 -28.76 -95.37
#